data_AF-A0A5N6ACA3-F1
#
_entry.id   AF-A0A5N6ACA3-F1
#
_cell.length_a   1.000
_cell.length_b   1.000
_cell.length_c   1.000
_cell.angle_alpha   90.00
_cell.angle_beta   90.00
_cell.angle_gamma   90.00
#
_symmetry.space_group_name_H-M   'P 1'
#
loop_
_entity.id
_entity.type
_entity.pdbx_description
1 polymer ?
#
loop_
_entity_poly.entity_id
_entity_poly.type
_entity_poly.pdbx_seq_one_letter_code
_entity_poly.pdbx_strand_id
1 'polypeptide(L)'
;MIPIDVSVRRRAQFVRNIIGVWHSATIEQEHQGRLWYRTAHDLAASFTGGDARVGAGVIAALSANKSWEHNVELARTACGSGLSGGHVADALMKVSAILAGADPESVLPMERKTGHFFRRIADPDAVVIDRHAHDVAVGHTYGARERGLSSARRYDLLANCYRRAALRLGELPSTVQAVTWVVHTSRVAGTGTRRPAPLAWRMAAPHRAGMAPAA
;
A
#
# COMPACT_ATOMS: atom_id res chain seq x y z
N MET A 1 -12.78 -11.45 -18.70
CA MET A 1 -12.56 -11.93 -17.31
C MET A 1 -11.80 -13.27 -17.32
N ILE A 2 -10.70 -13.40 -16.56
CA ILE A 2 -9.99 -14.68 -16.42
C ILE A 2 -10.82 -15.65 -15.56
N PRO A 3 -11.15 -16.87 -16.01
CA PRO A 3 -11.87 -17.85 -15.19
C PRO A 3 -11.09 -18.21 -13.92
N ILE A 4 -11.78 -18.32 -12.77
CA ILE A 4 -11.17 -18.86 -11.55
C ILE A 4 -11.94 -20.10 -11.13
N ASP A 5 -11.24 -21.23 -11.17
CA ASP A 5 -11.74 -22.47 -10.58
C ASP A 5 -11.70 -22.32 -9.06
N VAL A 6 -12.87 -22.40 -8.42
CA VAL A 6 -13.03 -22.22 -6.97
C VAL A 6 -12.95 -23.52 -6.18
N SER A 7 -12.51 -24.62 -6.81
CA SER A 7 -12.38 -25.93 -6.17
C SER A 7 -11.47 -25.89 -4.93
N VAL A 8 -11.69 -26.83 -4.00
CA VAL A 8 -10.83 -27.01 -2.81
C VAL A 8 -9.37 -27.20 -3.23
N ARG A 9 -9.13 -28.00 -4.28
CA ARG A 9 -7.81 -28.25 -4.84
C ARG A 9 -7.15 -26.95 -5.32
N ARG A 10 -7.90 -26.08 -6.02
CA ARG A 10 -7.38 -24.80 -6.49
C ARG A 10 -7.08 -23.84 -5.34
N ARG A 11 -7.95 -23.75 -4.33
CA ARG A 11 -7.69 -22.95 -3.13
C ARG A 11 -6.41 -23.40 -2.41
N ALA A 12 -6.21 -24.71 -2.28
CA ALA A 12 -4.97 -25.24 -1.70
C ALA A 12 -3.73 -24.90 -2.53
N GLN A 13 -3.85 -24.89 -3.87
CA GLN A 13 -2.77 -24.45 -4.74
C GLN A 13 -2.44 -22.97 -4.54
N PHE A 14 -3.44 -22.09 -4.42
CA PHE A 14 -3.21 -20.66 -4.20
C PHE A 14 -2.45 -20.40 -2.89
N VAL A 15 -2.85 -21.06 -1.81
CA VAL A 15 -2.13 -20.98 -0.53
C VAL A 15 -0.68 -21.44 -0.68
N ARG A 16 -0.42 -22.55 -1.39
CA ARG A 16 0.94 -23.02 -1.67
C ARG A 16 1.76 -22.02 -2.48
N ASN A 17 1.17 -21.40 -3.49
CA ASN A 17 1.84 -20.39 -4.31
C ASN A 17 2.24 -19.17 -3.49
N ILE A 18 1.34 -18.66 -2.65
CA ILE A 18 1.61 -17.52 -1.74
C ILE A 18 2.77 -17.85 -0.81
N ILE A 19 2.73 -19.00 -0.14
CA ILE A 19 3.79 -19.47 0.76
C ILE A 19 5.11 -19.66 0.00
N GLY A 20 5.06 -20.21 -1.22
CA GLY A 20 6.24 -20.39 -2.06
C GLY A 20 6.90 -19.05 -2.44
N VAL A 21 6.10 -18.03 -2.76
CA VAL A 21 6.63 -16.67 -3.02
C VAL A 21 7.22 -16.06 -1.74
N TRP A 22 6.56 -16.25 -0.59
CA TRP A 22 7.08 -15.79 0.70
C TRP A 22 8.47 -16.39 1.00
N HIS A 23 8.61 -17.72 0.93
CA HIS A 23 9.90 -18.39 1.20
C HIS A 23 11.00 -18.05 0.21
N SER A 24 10.66 -17.47 -0.94
CA SER A 24 11.63 -17.01 -1.94
C SER A 24 12.08 -15.56 -1.73
N ALA A 25 11.59 -14.89 -0.68
CA ALA A 25 12.05 -13.56 -0.31
C ALA A 25 13.48 -13.61 0.22
N THR A 26 14.31 -12.64 -0.17
CA THR A 26 15.54 -12.37 0.57
C THR A 26 15.23 -11.71 1.91
N ILE A 27 16.19 -11.71 2.83
CA ILE A 27 16.07 -11.06 4.14
C ILE A 27 15.68 -9.58 3.97
N GLU A 28 16.28 -8.89 3.00
CA GLU A 28 16.00 -7.49 2.71
C GLU A 28 14.57 -7.29 2.19
N GLN A 29 14.09 -8.19 1.31
CA GLN A 29 12.73 -8.13 0.78
C GLN A 29 11.69 -8.41 1.86
N GLU A 30 11.97 -9.37 2.74
CA GLU A 30 11.13 -9.68 3.88
C GLU A 30 11.06 -8.49 4.84
N HIS A 31 12.20 -7.93 5.21
CA HIS A 31 12.28 -6.74 6.06
C HIS A 31 11.53 -5.55 5.44
N GLN A 32 11.74 -5.29 4.14
CA GLN A 32 11.04 -4.24 3.41
C GLN A 32 9.52 -4.46 3.42
N GLY A 33 9.05 -5.67 3.15
CA GLY A 33 7.62 -5.99 3.15
C GLY A 33 6.98 -5.85 4.53
N ARG A 34 7.67 -6.30 5.58
CA ARG A 34 7.21 -6.16 6.98
C ARG A 34 7.06 -4.71 7.43
N LEU A 35 7.90 -3.81 6.91
CA LEU A 35 7.84 -2.40 7.27
C LEU A 35 6.86 -1.60 6.41
N TRP A 36 6.55 -2.05 5.20
CA TRP A 36 5.85 -1.25 4.19
C TRP A 36 4.61 -0.51 4.68
N TYR A 37 3.61 -1.23 5.21
CA TYR A 37 2.34 -0.59 5.63
C TYR A 37 2.48 0.19 6.93
N ARG A 38 3.31 -0.26 7.88
CA ARG A 38 3.62 0.51 9.10
C ARG A 38 4.28 1.84 8.75
N THR A 39 5.33 1.82 7.94
CA THR A 39 6.00 3.05 7.50
C THR A 39 5.06 3.97 6.72
N ALA A 40 4.19 3.43 5.85
CA ALA A 40 3.20 4.23 5.15
C ALA A 40 2.18 4.88 6.12
N HIS A 41 1.72 4.14 7.13
CA HIS A 41 0.81 4.62 8.16
C HIS A 41 1.46 5.70 9.04
N ASP A 42 2.69 5.46 9.51
CA ASP A 42 3.45 6.42 10.33
C ASP A 42 3.73 7.71 9.56
N LEU A 43 4.07 7.59 8.27
CA LEU A 43 4.22 8.75 7.38
C LEU A 43 2.91 9.52 7.25
N ALA A 44 1.80 8.83 7.01
CA ALA A 44 0.48 9.47 6.94
C ALA A 44 0.16 10.24 8.23
N ALA A 45 0.37 9.63 9.40
CA ALA A 45 0.18 10.27 10.69
C ALA A 45 1.07 11.51 10.88
N SER A 46 2.32 11.44 10.41
CA SER A 46 3.29 12.53 10.56
C SER A 46 2.89 13.82 9.82
N PHE A 47 2.07 13.73 8.77
CA PHE A 47 1.65 14.90 7.99
C PHE A 47 0.50 15.66 8.65
N THR A 48 -0.24 15.02 9.54
CA THR A 48 -1.55 15.48 10.03
C THR A 48 -1.61 15.52 11.55
N GLY A 49 -0.46 15.70 12.22
CA GLY A 49 -0.39 15.81 13.67
C GLY A 49 -0.80 14.54 14.41
N GLY A 50 -0.67 13.37 13.78
CA GLY A 50 -1.00 12.06 14.36
C GLY A 50 -2.23 11.38 13.73
N ASP A 51 -3.02 12.08 12.91
CA ASP A 51 -4.20 11.48 12.27
C ASP A 51 -3.83 10.72 10.99
N ALA A 52 -3.43 9.45 11.17
CA ALA A 52 -3.05 8.57 10.07
C ALA A 52 -4.17 8.39 9.03
N ARG A 53 -5.45 8.49 9.42
CA ARG A 53 -6.58 8.29 8.52
C ARG A 53 -6.70 9.48 7.56
N VAL A 54 -6.62 10.72 8.06
CA VAL A 54 -6.59 11.92 7.21
C VAL A 54 -5.38 11.88 6.27
N GLY A 55 -4.19 11.58 6.80
CA GLY A 55 -2.96 11.49 6.00
C GLY A 55 -3.06 10.43 4.91
N ALA A 56 -3.60 9.25 5.23
CA ALA A 56 -3.85 8.18 4.28
C ALA A 56 -4.82 8.62 3.18
N GLY A 57 -5.85 9.40 3.53
CA GLY A 57 -6.82 9.96 2.60
C GLY A 57 -6.17 10.89 1.59
N VAL A 58 -5.31 11.80 2.05
CA VAL A 58 -4.55 12.73 1.21
C VAL A 58 -3.58 11.98 0.29
N ILE A 59 -2.80 11.04 0.82
CA ILE A 59 -1.87 10.19 0.04
C ILE A 59 -2.64 9.46 -1.07
N ALA A 60 -3.78 8.85 -0.72
CA ALA A 60 -4.60 8.11 -1.67
C ALA A 60 -5.17 9.01 -2.78
N ALA A 61 -5.72 10.17 -2.44
CA ALA A 61 -6.27 11.13 -3.40
C ALA A 61 -5.24 11.55 -4.46
N LEU A 62 -3.97 11.72 -4.04
CA LEU A 62 -2.87 12.17 -4.90
C LEU A 62 -2.11 11.03 -5.61
N SER A 63 -2.52 9.77 -5.44
CA SER A 63 -1.73 8.60 -5.86
C SER A 63 -1.72 8.33 -7.38
N ALA A 64 -2.60 8.98 -8.14
CA ALA A 64 -2.74 8.70 -9.57
C ALA A 64 -1.50 9.16 -10.36
N ASN A 65 -0.87 8.22 -11.08
CA ASN A 65 0.28 8.48 -11.96
C ASN A 65 1.46 9.18 -11.26
N LYS A 66 1.75 8.80 -10.02
CA LYS A 66 2.90 9.28 -9.23
C LYS A 66 3.74 8.10 -8.75
N SER A 67 5.05 8.31 -8.63
CA SER A 67 5.88 7.42 -7.81
C SER A 67 5.52 7.61 -6.34
N TRP A 68 5.89 6.66 -5.50
CA TRP A 68 5.63 6.75 -4.06
C TRP A 68 6.28 8.01 -3.46
N GLU A 69 7.53 8.28 -3.82
CA GLU A 69 8.31 9.40 -3.29
C GLU A 69 7.68 10.74 -3.66
N HIS A 70 7.28 10.91 -4.92
CA HIS A 70 6.61 12.13 -5.38
C HIS A 70 5.21 12.26 -4.76
N ASN A 71 4.47 11.16 -4.59
CA ASN A 71 3.18 11.18 -3.93
C ASN A 71 3.29 11.60 -2.45
N VAL A 72 4.29 11.09 -1.74
CA VAL A 72 4.60 11.48 -0.35
C VAL A 72 4.95 12.97 -0.25
N GLU A 73 5.77 13.49 -1.16
CA GLU A 73 6.15 14.92 -1.15
C GLU A 73 4.94 15.83 -1.39
N LEU A 74 4.07 15.46 -2.34
CA LEU A 74 2.83 16.19 -2.59
C LEU A 74 1.89 16.14 -1.38
N ALA A 75 1.76 14.98 -0.74
CA ALA A 75 0.93 14.82 0.45
C ALA A 75 1.44 15.66 1.62
N ARG A 76 2.76 15.66 1.86
CA ARG A 76 3.41 16.50 2.88
C ARG A 76 3.15 17.98 2.62
N THR A 77 3.33 18.43 1.38
CA THR A 77 3.08 19.82 0.98
C THR A 77 1.62 20.20 1.22
N ALA A 78 0.69 19.33 0.81
CA ALA A 78 -0.74 19.56 0.99
C ALA A 78 -1.15 19.71 2.46
N CYS A 79 -0.62 18.87 3.36
CA CYS A 79 -0.97 18.92 4.77
C CYS A 79 -0.27 20.06 5.52
N GLY A 80 0.92 20.48 5.08
CA GLY A 80 1.71 21.53 5.75
C GLY A 80 1.35 22.96 5.35
N SER A 81 1.39 23.26 4.05
CA SER A 81 1.22 24.63 3.54
C SER A 81 -0.02 24.80 2.66
N GLY A 82 -0.79 23.73 2.45
CA GLY A 82 -1.81 23.66 1.41
C GLY A 82 -1.20 23.45 0.03
N LEU A 83 -1.96 22.81 -0.85
CA LEU A 83 -1.56 22.54 -2.24
C LEU A 83 -2.49 23.27 -3.21
N SER A 84 -1.93 24.19 -4.00
CA SER A 84 -2.67 25.04 -4.94
C SER A 84 -2.52 24.62 -6.42
N GLY A 85 -1.75 23.56 -6.72
CA GLY A 85 -1.50 23.07 -8.08
C GLY A 85 -0.69 21.78 -8.13
N GLY A 86 -0.24 21.36 -9.33
CA GLY A 86 0.63 20.16 -9.49
C GLY A 86 -0.11 18.83 -9.59
N HIS A 87 -1.45 18.85 -9.59
CA HIS A 87 -2.29 17.67 -9.80
C HIS A 87 -3.59 18.02 -10.54
N VAL A 88 -4.34 17.00 -10.98
CA VAL A 88 -5.67 17.20 -11.57
C VAL A 88 -6.65 17.76 -10.54
N ALA A 89 -7.56 18.63 -10.97
CA ALA A 89 -8.49 19.37 -10.11
C ALA A 89 -9.32 18.46 -9.19
N ASP A 90 -9.81 17.33 -9.69
CA ASP A 90 -10.58 16.35 -8.90
C ASP A 90 -9.79 15.82 -7.68
N ALA A 91 -8.49 15.57 -7.82
CA ALA A 91 -7.66 15.13 -6.70
C ALA A 91 -7.48 16.24 -5.66
N LEU A 92 -7.26 17.48 -6.11
CA LEU A 92 -7.10 18.64 -5.25
C LEU A 92 -8.38 18.95 -4.46
N MET A 93 -9.56 18.80 -5.09
CA MET A 93 -10.85 18.95 -4.41
C MET A 93 -11.02 17.93 -3.28
N LYS A 94 -10.67 16.65 -3.53
CA LYS A 94 -10.74 15.60 -2.51
C LYS A 94 -9.79 15.88 -1.34
N VAL A 95 -8.57 16.31 -1.63
CA VAL A 95 -7.58 16.70 -0.61
C VAL A 95 -8.11 17.86 0.22
N SER A 96 -8.63 18.90 -0.42
CA SER A 96 -9.20 20.06 0.28
C SER A 96 -10.36 19.67 1.20
N ALA A 97 -11.29 18.84 0.71
CA ALA A 97 -12.41 18.35 1.50
C ALA A 97 -11.93 17.54 2.73
N ILE A 98 -10.98 16.62 2.54
CA ILE A 98 -10.42 15.79 3.62
C ILE A 98 -9.72 16.67 4.67
N LEU A 99 -8.89 17.62 4.25
CA LEU A 99 -8.20 18.55 5.15
C LEU A 99 -9.16 19.52 5.87
N ALA A 100 -10.33 19.80 5.28
CA ALA A 100 -11.41 20.54 5.93
C ALA A 100 -12.24 19.69 6.91
N GLY A 101 -11.88 18.42 7.13
CA GLY A 101 -12.51 17.54 8.11
C GLY A 101 -13.54 16.57 7.53
N ALA A 102 -13.71 16.49 6.21
CA ALA A 102 -14.56 15.46 5.61
C ALA A 102 -13.93 14.08 5.82
N ASP A 103 -14.75 13.08 6.14
CA ASP A 103 -14.29 11.70 6.31
C ASP A 103 -13.75 11.14 4.97
N PRO A 104 -12.51 10.62 4.89
CA PRO A 104 -11.95 10.10 3.63
C PRO A 104 -12.82 9.07 2.91
N GLU A 105 -13.57 8.23 3.63
CA GLU A 105 -14.45 7.23 2.99
C GLU A 105 -15.68 7.82 2.32
N SER A 106 -16.08 9.04 2.70
CA SER A 106 -17.18 9.78 2.05
C SER A 106 -16.73 10.52 0.78
N VAL A 107 -15.42 10.75 0.62
CA VAL A 107 -14.83 11.59 -0.44
C VAL A 107 -14.14 10.75 -1.51
N LEU A 108 -13.50 9.65 -1.11
CA LEU A 108 -12.73 8.81 -2.02
C LEU A 108 -13.62 7.79 -2.74
N PRO A 109 -13.30 7.41 -3.99
CA PRO A 109 -14.00 6.34 -4.67
C PRO A 109 -13.58 4.99 -4.08
N MET A 110 -14.33 4.56 -3.06
CA MET A 110 -14.02 3.42 -2.19
C MET A 110 -14.01 2.06 -2.91
N GLU A 111 -14.67 2.00 -4.05
CA GLU A 111 -14.75 0.86 -4.97
C GLU A 111 -13.57 0.78 -5.96
N ARG A 112 -12.73 1.82 -6.00
CA ARG A 112 -11.59 1.92 -6.93
C ARG A 112 -10.26 1.71 -6.21
N LYS A 113 -9.18 1.63 -7.01
CA LYS A 113 -7.78 1.53 -6.53
C LYS A 113 -7.49 2.55 -5.42
N THR A 114 -7.98 3.78 -5.55
CA THR A 114 -7.78 4.85 -4.56
C THR A 114 -8.33 4.48 -3.19
N GLY A 115 -9.60 4.03 -3.11
CA GLY A 115 -10.21 3.59 -1.87
C GLY A 115 -9.49 2.40 -1.23
N HIS A 116 -9.10 1.43 -2.04
CA HIS A 116 -8.29 0.30 -1.58
C HIS A 116 -6.93 0.74 -1.03
N PHE A 117 -6.29 1.72 -1.67
CA PHE A 117 -5.00 2.26 -1.22
C PHE A 117 -5.12 3.08 0.06
N PHE A 118 -6.19 3.85 0.22
CA PHE A 118 -6.51 4.51 1.47
C PHE A 118 -6.66 3.51 2.62
N ARG A 119 -7.54 2.49 2.47
CA ARG A 119 -7.79 1.50 3.53
C ARG A 119 -6.53 0.79 3.99
N ARG A 120 -5.59 0.55 3.06
CA ARG A 120 -4.29 -0.08 3.34
C ARG A 120 -3.38 0.74 4.23
N ILE A 121 -3.37 2.04 4.03
CA ILE A 121 -2.50 2.95 4.79
C ILE A 121 -3.18 3.30 6.10
N ALA A 122 -4.49 3.51 6.10
CA ALA A 122 -5.28 3.80 7.30
C ALA A 122 -5.33 2.62 8.28
N ASP A 123 -5.36 1.38 7.78
CA ASP A 123 -5.36 0.15 8.58
C ASP A 123 -4.24 -0.80 8.11
N PRO A 124 -3.08 -0.84 8.81
CA PRO A 124 -1.94 -1.66 8.41
C PRO A 124 -2.18 -3.17 8.57
N ASP A 125 -3.25 -3.59 9.25
CA ASP A 125 -3.59 -5.01 9.45
C ASP A 125 -4.57 -5.54 8.38
N ALA A 126 -5.18 -4.65 7.59
CA ALA A 126 -6.11 -5.02 6.54
C ALA A 126 -5.44 -5.76 5.36
N VAL A 127 -6.03 -6.90 4.96
CA VAL A 127 -5.69 -7.58 3.71
C VAL A 127 -6.46 -6.95 2.57
N VAL A 128 -5.75 -6.47 1.56
CA VAL A 128 -6.36 -6.05 0.31
C VAL A 128 -5.80 -6.87 -0.85
N ILE A 129 -6.65 -7.20 -1.81
CA ILE A 129 -6.28 -8.02 -2.97
C ILE A 129 -6.20 -7.11 -4.20
N ASP A 130 -4.99 -6.89 -4.68
CA ASP A 130 -4.72 -6.18 -5.92
C ASP A 130 -4.30 -7.15 -7.05
N ARG A 131 -3.95 -6.58 -8.21
CA ARG A 131 -3.52 -7.38 -9.37
C ARG A 131 -2.29 -8.25 -9.06
N HIS A 132 -1.38 -7.80 -8.21
CA HIS A 132 -0.15 -8.53 -7.87
C HIS A 132 -0.45 -9.64 -6.88
N ALA A 133 -1.29 -9.37 -5.88
CA ALA A 133 -1.75 -10.38 -4.93
C ALA A 133 -2.49 -11.52 -5.65
N HIS A 134 -3.29 -11.18 -6.68
CA HIS A 134 -3.88 -12.15 -7.59
C HIS A 134 -2.80 -12.96 -8.32
N ASP A 135 -1.88 -12.28 -9.02
CA ASP A 135 -0.86 -12.92 -9.86
C ASP A 135 0.07 -13.85 -9.03
N VAL A 136 0.39 -13.47 -7.78
CA VAL A 136 1.07 -14.32 -6.79
C VAL A 136 0.23 -15.55 -6.44
N ALA A 137 -1.04 -15.36 -6.06
CA ALA A 137 -1.90 -16.47 -5.64
C ALA A 137 -2.11 -17.49 -6.77
N VAL A 138 -2.36 -17.03 -7.99
CA VAL A 138 -2.54 -17.91 -9.15
C VAL A 138 -1.23 -18.46 -9.70
N GLY A 139 -0.09 -17.84 -9.36
CA GLY A 139 1.24 -18.23 -9.83
C GLY A 139 1.51 -17.83 -11.29
N HIS A 140 0.85 -16.78 -11.78
CA HIS A 140 0.97 -16.33 -13.18
C HIS A 140 0.77 -14.81 -13.30
N THR A 141 1.62 -14.15 -14.10
CA THR A 141 1.56 -12.71 -14.35
C THR A 141 0.68 -12.41 -15.55
N TYR A 142 -0.37 -11.60 -15.36
CA TYR A 142 -1.36 -11.31 -16.41
C TYR A 142 -1.20 -9.94 -17.08
N GLY A 143 -0.12 -9.20 -16.79
CA GLY A 143 0.16 -7.90 -17.43
C GLY A 143 -0.97 -6.88 -17.22
N ALA A 144 -1.51 -6.33 -18.30
CA ALA A 144 -2.63 -5.37 -18.28
C ALA A 144 -4.02 -6.02 -18.27
N ARG A 145 -4.14 -7.36 -18.38
CA ARG A 145 -5.44 -8.04 -18.50
C ARG A 145 -6.29 -7.86 -17.24
N GLU A 146 -7.60 -7.83 -17.39
CA GLU A 146 -8.52 -7.72 -16.26
C GLU A 146 -8.64 -9.04 -15.47
N ARG A 147 -8.44 -8.96 -14.14
CA ARG A 147 -8.49 -10.11 -13.22
C ARG A 147 -9.90 -10.40 -12.68
N GLY A 148 -10.89 -9.52 -12.90
CA GLY A 148 -12.23 -9.66 -12.33
C GLY A 148 -12.26 -9.52 -10.79
N LEU A 149 -11.41 -8.66 -10.23
CA LEU A 149 -11.34 -8.38 -8.80
C LEU A 149 -12.51 -7.54 -8.27
N SER A 150 -13.35 -7.00 -9.17
CA SER A 150 -14.65 -6.40 -8.83
C SER A 150 -15.66 -7.41 -8.30
N SER A 151 -15.46 -8.71 -8.55
CA SER A 151 -16.30 -9.77 -7.98
C SER A 151 -15.96 -9.99 -6.50
N ALA A 152 -16.89 -9.64 -5.60
CA ALA A 152 -16.75 -9.86 -4.15
C ALA A 152 -16.35 -11.30 -3.81
N ARG A 153 -17.03 -12.29 -4.41
CA ARG A 153 -16.72 -13.71 -4.21
C ARG A 153 -15.26 -14.07 -4.56
N ARG A 154 -14.73 -13.51 -5.66
CA ARG A 154 -13.34 -13.76 -6.07
C ARG A 154 -12.37 -13.08 -5.12
N TYR A 155 -12.66 -11.84 -4.76
CA TYR A 155 -11.85 -11.06 -3.82
C TYR A 155 -11.75 -11.79 -2.48
N ASP A 156 -12.89 -12.22 -1.92
CA ASP A 156 -12.97 -12.95 -0.66
C ASP A 156 -12.22 -14.28 -0.70
N LEU A 157 -12.31 -15.01 -1.82
CA LEU A 157 -11.55 -16.26 -1.99
C LEU A 157 -10.05 -16.01 -1.88
N LEU A 158 -9.54 -14.99 -2.57
CA LEU A 158 -8.12 -14.65 -2.55
C LEU A 158 -7.69 -14.13 -1.18
N ALA A 159 -8.47 -13.24 -0.56
CA ALA A 159 -8.26 -12.75 0.79
C ALA A 159 -8.16 -13.91 1.80
N ASN A 160 -9.07 -14.89 1.70
CA ASN A 160 -9.03 -16.09 2.53
C ASN A 160 -7.79 -16.96 2.26
N CYS A 161 -7.29 -17.02 1.02
CA CYS A 161 -6.04 -17.73 0.73
C CYS A 161 -4.83 -17.04 1.40
N TYR A 162 -4.77 -15.71 1.39
CA TYR A 162 -3.75 -14.95 2.11
C TYR A 162 -3.83 -15.15 3.62
N ARG A 163 -5.04 -15.08 4.21
CA ARG A 163 -5.24 -15.37 5.65
C ARG A 163 -4.77 -16.78 6.03
N ARG A 164 -5.08 -17.78 5.20
CA ARG A 164 -4.62 -19.16 5.43
C ARG A 164 -3.12 -19.34 5.26
N ALA A 165 -2.50 -18.64 4.31
CA ALA A 165 -1.05 -18.65 4.16
C ALA A 165 -0.38 -18.01 5.38
N ALA A 166 -0.88 -16.86 5.82
CA ALA A 166 -0.38 -16.14 6.98
C ALA A 166 -0.50 -16.96 8.28
N LEU A 167 -1.63 -17.62 8.50
CA LEU A 167 -1.79 -18.55 9.62
C LEU A 167 -0.72 -19.64 9.65
N ARG A 168 -0.35 -20.19 8.48
CA ARG A 168 0.68 -21.23 8.38
C ARG A 168 2.10 -20.71 8.56
N LEU A 169 2.31 -19.44 8.25
CA LEU A 169 3.61 -18.76 8.38
C LEU A 169 3.81 -18.13 9.76
N GLY A 170 2.76 -18.05 10.59
CA GLY A 170 2.80 -17.32 11.86
C GLY A 170 2.82 -15.80 11.68
N GLU A 171 2.23 -15.30 10.59
CA GLU A 171 2.35 -13.91 10.16
C GLU A 171 1.00 -13.19 10.10
N LEU A 172 1.06 -11.86 10.06
CA LEU A 172 -0.10 -11.05 9.72
C LEU A 172 -0.41 -11.21 8.22
N PRO A 173 -1.69 -11.36 7.85
CA PRO A 173 -2.09 -11.44 6.45
C PRO A 173 -1.65 -10.24 5.59
N SER A 174 -1.65 -9.02 6.14
CA SER A 174 -1.11 -7.82 5.48
C SER A 174 0.40 -7.91 5.25
N THR A 175 1.15 -8.45 6.22
CA THR A 175 2.59 -8.70 6.11
C THR A 175 2.91 -9.71 5.02
N VAL A 176 2.21 -10.85 4.96
CA VAL A 176 2.38 -11.84 3.88
C VAL A 176 2.12 -11.21 2.51
N GLN A 177 1.07 -10.40 2.41
CA GLN A 177 0.75 -9.74 1.16
C GLN A 177 1.80 -8.69 0.76
N ALA A 178 2.35 -7.93 1.70
CA ALA A 178 3.41 -6.95 1.43
C ALA A 178 4.73 -7.59 1.01
N VAL A 179 5.20 -8.61 1.73
CA VAL A 179 6.45 -9.32 1.38
C VAL A 179 6.34 -9.99 0.02
N THR A 180 5.24 -10.71 -0.24
CA THR A 180 5.04 -11.34 -1.55
C THR A 180 4.91 -10.33 -2.68
N TRP A 181 4.38 -9.13 -2.41
CA TRP A 181 4.37 -8.02 -3.36
C TRP A 181 5.79 -7.51 -3.67
N VAL A 182 6.66 -7.33 -2.67
CA VAL A 182 8.06 -6.90 -2.87
C VAL A 182 8.80 -7.90 -3.76
N VAL A 183 8.66 -9.20 -3.47
CA VAL A 183 9.26 -10.27 -4.26
C VAL A 183 8.75 -10.26 -5.70
N HIS A 184 7.42 -10.25 -5.87
CA HIS A 184 6.79 -10.33 -7.18
C HIS A 184 7.12 -9.12 -8.06
N THR A 185 7.06 -7.90 -7.51
CA THR A 185 7.35 -6.69 -8.27
C THR A 185 8.83 -6.55 -8.62
N SER A 186 9.73 -7.02 -7.76
CA SER A 186 11.17 -7.09 -8.06
C SER A 186 11.46 -7.99 -9.27
N ARG A 187 10.75 -9.12 -9.40
CA ARG A 187 10.87 -10.04 -10.55
C ARG A 187 10.35 -9.42 -11.84
N VAL A 188 9.23 -8.71 -11.78
CA VAL A 188 8.66 -8.00 -12.94
C VAL A 188 9.55 -6.82 -13.35
N ALA A 189 10.06 -6.04 -12.39
CA ALA A 189 10.98 -4.93 -12.64
C ALA A 189 12.33 -5.38 -13.22
N GLY A 190 12.78 -6.59 -12.89
CA GLY A 190 13.95 -7.23 -13.51
C GLY A 190 13.82 -7.49 -15.02
N THR A 191 12.63 -7.29 -15.59
CA THR A 191 12.36 -7.32 -17.04
C THR A 191 12.04 -5.94 -17.64
N GLY A 192 12.14 -4.87 -16.84
CA GLY A 192 11.92 -3.49 -17.27
C GLY A 192 11.22 -2.64 -16.21
N THR A 193 11.94 -1.65 -15.68
CA THR A 193 11.53 -0.49 -14.85
C THR A 193 11.44 -0.61 -13.31
N ARG A 194 12.29 0.25 -12.69
CA ARG A 194 12.37 0.87 -11.33
C ARG A 194 12.33 -0.01 -10.07
N ARG A 195 13.54 -0.27 -9.55
CA ARG A 195 13.83 -0.49 -8.11
C ARG A 195 13.28 0.68 -7.27
N PRO A 196 12.56 0.45 -6.17
CA PRO A 196 12.58 1.39 -5.05
C PRO A 196 14.01 1.39 -4.50
N ALA A 197 14.65 2.55 -4.41
CA ALA A 197 15.95 2.65 -3.76
C ALA A 197 15.80 2.29 -2.27
N PRO A 198 16.77 1.60 -1.65
CA PRO A 198 16.78 1.42 -0.20
C PRO A 198 16.88 2.81 0.44
N LEU A 199 15.84 3.22 1.17
CA LEU A 199 15.89 4.45 1.97
C LEU A 199 16.82 4.21 3.16
N ALA A 200 18.06 4.67 3.04
CA ALA A 200 18.91 4.96 4.19
C ALA A 200 18.26 6.12 4.95
N TRP A 201 17.43 5.82 5.95
CA TRP A 201 16.90 6.81 6.85
C TRP A 201 18.07 7.31 7.72
N ARG A 202 18.52 8.55 7.51
CA ARG A 202 19.23 9.28 8.56
C ARG A 202 18.14 9.88 9.45
N MET A 203 18.03 9.39 10.68
CA MET A 203 17.31 10.09 11.74
C MET A 203 17.90 11.50 11.85
N ALA A 204 17.16 12.51 11.38
CA ALA A 204 17.40 13.86 11.81
C ALA A 204 17.04 13.91 13.30
N ALA A 205 18.06 14.07 14.15
CA ALA A 205 17.88 14.30 15.57
C ALA A 205 17.04 15.57 15.78
N PRO A 206 16.16 15.61 16.81
CA PRO A 206 15.36 16.79 17.08
C PRO A 206 16.25 17.97 17.46
N HIS A 207 15.96 19.13 16.85
CA HIS A 207 16.52 20.43 17.20
C HIS A 207 16.38 20.68 18.71
N ARG A 208 17.50 20.80 19.42
CA ARG A 208 17.51 21.43 20.74
C ARG A 208 17.34 22.93 20.56
N ALA A 209 16.18 23.44 20.99
CA ALA A 209 16.00 24.82 21.36
C ALA A 209 16.74 25.11 22.68
N GLY A 210 17.40 26.27 22.77
CA GLY A 210 17.82 26.86 24.04
C GLY A 210 19.26 27.37 24.08
N MET A 211 19.44 28.69 23.95
CA MET A 211 19.89 29.59 25.03
C MET A 211 20.44 30.89 24.41
N ALA A 212 19.81 32.01 24.77
CA ALA A 212 20.37 33.34 24.61
C ALA A 212 21.60 33.49 25.53
N PRO A 213 22.67 34.20 25.13
CA PRO A 213 23.68 34.63 26.06
C PRO A 213 23.23 35.91 26.76
N ALA A 214 23.19 35.86 28.09
CA ALA A 214 23.29 37.04 28.93
C ALA A 214 24.78 37.35 29.15
N ALA A 215 25.23 38.51 28.65
CA ALA A 215 26.25 39.40 29.19
C ALA A 215 26.47 40.55 28.21
#